data_AF-A0A2N3EDD5-F1
#
_entry.id   AF-A0A2N3EDD5-F1
#
_cell.length_a   1.000
_cell.length_b   1.000
_cell.length_c   1.000
_cell.angle_alpha   90.00
_cell.angle_beta   90.00
_cell.angle_gamma   90.00
#
_symmetry.space_group_name_H-M   'P 1'
#
loop_
_entity.id
_entity.type
_entity.pdbx_description
1 polymer ?
#
loop_
_entity_poly.entity_id
_entity_poly.type
_entity_poly.pdbx_seq_one_letter_code
_entity_poly.pdbx_strand_id
1 'polypeptide(L)'
;MKKTIFAAALAVSAIALAAPATADVGAGLVGNTVTLTAADGAVTKIYYPDASNIVVKAADGSEISGSWRVSDNTICTTMGEAPENCTQPIEEAPAVGGSGTIEGEQGDVAWTVTAGKDF
;
A
#
# COMPACT_ATOMS: atom_id res chain seq x y z
N MET A 1 7.37 70.88 -15.26
CA MET A 1 8.25 70.42 -14.15
C MET A 1 7.60 69.22 -13.49
N LYS A 2 8.37 68.15 -13.21
CA LYS A 2 8.05 66.90 -12.45
C LYS A 2 6.83 66.09 -12.95
N LYS A 3 6.94 64.96 -13.67
CA LYS A 3 7.54 63.63 -13.36
C LYS A 3 7.12 63.06 -12.00
N THR A 4 6.28 62.02 -12.03
CA THR A 4 6.27 60.79 -11.20
C THR A 4 5.07 59.92 -11.65
N ILE A 5 4.97 58.60 -11.49
CA ILE A 5 5.79 57.41 -11.74
C ILE A 5 4.96 56.23 -11.16
N PHE A 6 4.72 55.17 -11.95
CA PHE A 6 4.50 53.75 -11.55
C PHE A 6 3.21 53.38 -10.77
N ALA A 7 2.65 52.15 -10.77
CA ALA A 7 2.92 50.80 -11.30
C ALA A 7 1.54 50.07 -11.31
N ALA A 8 1.11 49.35 -12.35
CA ALA A 8 1.48 48.00 -12.81
C ALA A 8 1.12 46.85 -11.83
N ALA A 9 0.26 45.95 -12.35
CA ALA A 9 0.04 44.53 -12.00
C ALA A 9 -0.77 44.19 -10.72
N LEU A 10 -2.08 44.03 -10.91
CA LEU A 10 -2.95 43.16 -10.10
C LEU A 10 -3.01 41.75 -10.75
N ALA A 11 -3.15 40.74 -9.89
CA ALA A 11 -3.39 39.33 -10.16
C ALA A 11 -2.15 38.44 -10.43
N VAL A 12 -1.46 38.08 -9.35
CA VAL A 12 -0.80 36.76 -9.28
C VAL A 12 -1.88 35.76 -8.85
N SER A 13 -2.46 35.06 -9.82
CA SER A 13 -3.22 33.85 -9.56
C SER A 13 -2.27 32.81 -8.97
N ALA A 14 -2.36 32.60 -7.65
CA ALA A 14 -1.75 31.44 -7.02
C ALA A 14 -2.48 30.20 -7.55
N ILE A 15 -1.93 29.59 -8.59
CA ILE A 15 -2.24 28.21 -8.95
C ILE A 15 -1.73 27.39 -7.78
N ALA A 16 -2.63 27.06 -6.85
CA ALA A 16 -2.40 26.01 -5.89
C ALA A 16 -2.14 24.74 -6.71
N LEU A 17 -0.87 24.37 -6.83
CA LEU A 17 -0.48 23.04 -7.25
C LEU A 17 -1.07 22.10 -6.20
N ALA A 18 -2.27 21.59 -6.46
CA ALA A 18 -2.78 20.40 -5.82
C ALA A 18 -1.82 19.28 -6.22
N ALA A 19 -0.74 19.10 -5.46
CA ALA A 19 -0.02 17.85 -5.47
C ALA A 19 -1.06 16.77 -5.19
N PRO A 20 -1.13 15.69 -6.00
CA PRO A 20 -1.99 14.57 -5.65
C PRO A 20 -1.55 14.13 -4.25
N ALA A 21 -2.46 14.19 -3.29
CA ALA A 21 -2.25 13.49 -2.04
C ALA A 21 -2.13 12.03 -2.43
N THR A 22 -0.90 11.51 -2.47
CA THR A 22 -0.63 10.08 -2.66
C THR A 22 -1.37 9.39 -1.53
N ALA A 23 -2.48 8.73 -1.85
CA ALA A 23 -3.22 7.95 -0.88
C ALA A 23 -2.23 6.96 -0.26
N ASP A 24 -2.18 6.89 1.07
CA ASP A 24 -1.40 5.88 1.77
C ASP A 24 -1.87 4.50 1.27
N VAL A 25 -1.02 3.83 0.49
CA VAL A 25 -1.35 2.54 -0.15
C VAL A 25 -1.65 1.44 0.86
N GLY A 26 -1.31 1.64 2.13
CA GLY A 26 -1.61 0.73 3.22
C GLY A 26 -2.96 0.96 3.90
N ALA A 27 -3.58 2.12 3.72
CA ALA A 27 -4.74 2.53 4.53
C ALA A 27 -5.93 1.56 4.42
N GLY A 28 -6.16 0.99 3.23
CA GLY A 28 -7.25 0.03 2.99
C GLY A 28 -7.01 -1.37 3.59
N LEU A 29 -5.81 -1.65 4.08
CA LEU A 29 -5.46 -2.95 4.65
C LEU A 29 -5.74 -3.04 6.15
N VAL A 30 -5.66 -1.92 6.88
CA VAL A 30 -5.85 -1.92 8.33
C VAL A 30 -7.21 -2.50 8.71
N GLY A 31 -7.19 -3.50 9.59
CA GLY A 31 -8.35 -4.27 10.03
C GLY A 31 -8.79 -5.38 9.08
N ASN A 32 -8.07 -5.64 7.99
CA ASN A 32 -8.47 -6.53 6.91
C ASN A 32 -7.44 -7.62 6.61
N THR A 33 -7.84 -8.60 5.80
CA THR A 33 -6.98 -9.71 5.38
C THR A 33 -6.68 -9.63 3.89
N VAL A 34 -5.40 -9.75 3.54
CA VAL A 34 -4.96 -10.00 2.16
C VAL A 34 -4.74 -11.50 1.99
N THR A 35 -5.40 -12.10 1.01
CA THR A 35 -5.14 -13.48 0.59
C THR A 35 -4.26 -13.46 -0.65
N LEU A 36 -3.12 -14.14 -0.58
CA LEU A 36 -2.17 -14.32 -1.67
C LEU A 36 -2.22 -15.78 -2.15
N THR A 37 -2.40 -15.99 -3.44
CA THR A 37 -2.42 -17.32 -4.07
C THR A 37 -1.29 -17.38 -5.08
N ALA A 38 -0.28 -18.21 -4.81
CA ALA A 38 0.85 -18.43 -5.71
C ALA A 38 0.44 -19.32 -6.90
N ALA A 39 1.29 -19.33 -7.93
CA ALA A 39 1.05 -20.09 -9.17
C ALA A 39 0.92 -21.62 -8.96
N ASP A 40 1.53 -22.16 -7.89
CA ASP A 40 1.42 -23.56 -7.50
C ASP A 40 0.14 -23.88 -6.69
N GLY A 41 -0.69 -22.86 -6.42
CA GLY A 41 -1.91 -22.96 -5.63
C GLY A 41 -1.69 -22.80 -4.12
N ALA A 42 -0.46 -22.56 -3.65
CA ALA A 42 -0.21 -22.27 -2.25
C ALA A 42 -0.91 -20.96 -1.84
N VAL A 43 -1.64 -20.99 -0.73
CA VAL A 43 -2.38 -19.85 -0.21
C VAL A 43 -1.74 -19.36 1.07
N THR A 44 -1.43 -18.06 1.12
CA THR A 44 -0.98 -17.35 2.31
C THR A 44 -1.98 -16.25 2.63
N LYS A 45 -2.36 -16.11 3.91
CA LYS A 45 -3.25 -15.03 4.36
C LYS A 45 -2.49 -14.10 5.29
N ILE A 46 -2.59 -12.79 5.06
CA ILE A 46 -1.94 -11.76 5.87
C ILE A 46 -3.04 -10.88 6.46
N TYR A 47 -3.22 -10.96 7.77
CA TYR A 47 -4.10 -10.06 8.51
C TYR A 47 -3.31 -8.84 9.00
N TYR A 48 -3.83 -7.65 8.76
CA TYR A 48 -3.25 -6.37 9.17
C TYR A 48 -4.05 -5.79 10.34
N PRO A 49 -3.82 -6.22 11.60
CA PRO A 49 -4.58 -5.75 12.76
C PRO A 49 -4.53 -4.23 12.98
N ASP A 50 -3.40 -3.61 12.63
CA ASP A 50 -3.16 -2.17 12.79
C ASP A 50 -2.14 -1.68 11.76
N ALA A 51 -1.73 -0.41 11.85
CA ALA A 51 -0.82 0.25 10.92
C ALA A 51 0.66 -0.20 11.00
N SER A 52 0.99 -1.17 11.85
CA SER A 52 2.38 -1.59 12.09
C SER A 52 2.58 -3.10 12.25
N ASN A 53 1.54 -3.84 12.61
CA ASN A 53 1.61 -5.29 12.87
C ASN A 53 0.90 -6.10 11.79
N ILE A 54 1.38 -7.32 11.55
CA ILE A 54 0.73 -8.34 10.71
C ILE A 54 0.69 -9.70 11.42
N VAL A 55 -0.28 -10.51 11.04
CA VAL A 55 -0.33 -11.95 11.35
C VAL A 55 -0.47 -12.71 10.04
N VAL A 56 0.46 -13.60 9.76
CA VAL A 56 0.52 -14.38 8.53
C VAL A 56 0.12 -15.82 8.81
N LYS A 57 -0.87 -16.35 8.10
CA LYS A 57 -1.15 -17.78 8.03
C LYS A 57 -0.55 -18.35 6.76
N ALA A 58 0.48 -19.17 6.92
CA ALA A 58 1.16 -19.84 5.82
C ALA A 58 0.32 -21.02 5.29
N ALA A 59 0.72 -21.55 4.13
CA ALA A 59 0.03 -22.65 3.47
C ALA A 59 0.03 -23.96 4.30
N ASP A 60 0.99 -24.13 5.20
CA ASP A 60 1.07 -25.26 6.14
C ASP A 60 0.15 -25.10 7.38
N GLY A 61 -0.56 -23.97 7.48
CA GLY A 61 -1.47 -23.62 8.57
C GLY A 61 -0.81 -22.96 9.77
N SER A 62 0.52 -22.79 9.77
CA SER A 62 1.23 -22.07 10.84
C SER A 62 0.91 -20.57 10.82
N GLU A 63 0.91 -19.96 12.00
CA GLU A 63 0.76 -18.51 12.16
C GLU A 63 2.09 -17.87 12.58
N ILE A 64 2.49 -16.83 11.84
CA ILE A 64 3.73 -16.07 12.06
C ILE A 64 3.35 -14.62 12.28
N SER A 65 3.81 -14.04 13.39
CA SER A 65 3.66 -12.60 13.63
C SER A 65 4.75 -11.81 12.90
N GLY A 66 4.41 -10.58 12.52
CA GLY A 66 5.33 -9.71 11.80
C GLY A 66 4.98 -8.24 11.94
N SER A 67 5.74 -7.42 11.23
CA SER A 67 5.49 -5.98 11.10
C SER A 67 5.34 -5.58 9.65
N TRP A 68 4.74 -4.42 9.42
CA TRP A 68 4.66 -3.83 8.09
C TRP A 68 4.75 -2.31 8.15
N ARG A 69 5.08 -1.72 7.01
CA ARG A 69 5.08 -0.26 6.79
C ARG A 69 4.88 0.07 5.33
N VAL A 70 4.56 1.32 5.06
CA VAL A 70 4.53 1.89 3.71
C VAL A 70 5.75 2.78 3.51
N SER A 71 6.47 2.58 2.39
CA SER A 71 7.56 3.45 1.94
C SER A 71 7.48 3.60 0.42
N ASP A 72 7.52 4.82 -0.10
CA ASP A 72 7.58 5.07 -1.55
C ASP A 72 6.49 4.34 -2.36
N ASN A 73 5.24 4.36 -1.87
CA ASN A 73 4.11 3.65 -2.48
C ASN A 73 4.25 2.12 -2.54
N THR A 74 5.14 1.54 -1.75
CA THR A 74 5.30 0.10 -1.58
C THR A 74 4.81 -0.33 -0.20
N ILE A 75 4.32 -1.56 -0.10
CA ILE A 75 4.02 -2.21 1.18
C ILE A 75 5.18 -3.12 1.51
N CYS A 76 5.86 -2.83 2.62
CA CYS A 76 6.98 -3.61 3.13
C CYS A 76 6.54 -4.42 4.34
N THR A 77 6.88 -5.70 4.35
CA THR A 77 6.52 -6.64 5.43
C THR A 77 7.75 -7.37 5.96
N THR A 78 7.76 -7.67 7.25
CA THR A 78 8.77 -8.48 7.93
C THR A 78 8.04 -9.57 8.70
N MET A 79 8.39 -10.83 8.47
CA MET A 79 7.70 -11.99 9.05
C MET A 79 8.67 -12.78 9.92
N GLY A 80 8.46 -12.83 11.23
CA GLY A 80 9.43 -13.43 12.16
C GLY A 80 10.82 -12.79 12.01
N GLU A 81 11.83 -13.62 11.74
CA GLU A 81 13.22 -13.19 11.53
C GLU A 81 13.59 -13.05 10.03
N ALA A 82 12.64 -13.23 9.12
CA ALA A 82 12.90 -13.10 7.70
C ALA A 82 13.25 -11.65 7.33
N PRO A 83 14.10 -11.41 6.31
CA PRO A 83 14.36 -10.08 5.78
C PRO A 83 13.07 -9.36 5.37
N GLU A 84 13.06 -8.03 5.47
CA GLU A 84 11.96 -7.22 4.96
C GLU A 84 11.80 -7.44 3.45
N ASN A 85 10.56 -7.63 3.01
CA ASN A 85 10.21 -7.75 1.60
C ASN A 85 9.13 -6.72 1.26
N CYS A 86 9.32 -6.00 0.15
CA CYS A 86 8.42 -4.95 -0.30
C CYS A 86 7.78 -5.32 -1.63
N THR A 87 6.53 -4.93 -1.81
CA THR A 87 5.88 -4.98 -3.12
C THR A 87 6.60 -4.06 -4.11
N GLN A 88 6.32 -4.25 -5.41
CA GLN A 88 6.54 -3.17 -6.38
C GLN A 88 5.69 -1.94 -6.00
N PRO A 89 6.03 -0.74 -6.51
CA PRO A 89 5.20 0.45 -6.34
C PRO A 89 3.76 0.17 -6.77
N ILE A 90 2.82 0.44 -5.87
CA ILE A 90 1.40 0.17 -6.06
C ILE A 90 0.76 1.42 -6.66
N GLU A 91 0.09 1.31 -7.81
CA GLU A 91 -0.60 2.45 -8.41
C GLU A 91 -1.96 2.72 -7.74
N GLU A 92 -2.67 1.65 -7.39
CA GLU A 92 -3.99 1.71 -6.76
C GLU A 92 -3.98 1.00 -5.41
N ALA A 93 -4.30 1.75 -4.35
CA ALA A 93 -4.27 1.25 -2.98
C ALA A 93 -5.24 0.06 -2.80
N PRO A 94 -4.78 -1.11 -2.32
CA PRO A 94 -5.64 -2.23 -2.03
C PRO A 94 -6.64 -1.89 -0.92
N ALA A 95 -7.89 -2.28 -1.12
CA ALA A 95 -8.99 -2.11 -0.17
C ALA A 95 -9.94 -3.32 -0.23
N VAL A 96 -10.79 -3.49 0.77
CA VAL A 96 -11.78 -4.59 0.85
C VAL A 96 -12.59 -4.72 -0.43
N GLY A 97 -12.69 -5.95 -0.94
CA GLY A 97 -13.34 -6.27 -2.21
C GLY A 97 -12.44 -6.06 -3.43
N GLY A 98 -11.26 -5.47 -3.24
CA GLY A 98 -10.24 -5.35 -4.26
C GLY A 98 -9.52 -6.67 -4.52
N SER A 99 -9.01 -6.81 -5.74
CA SER A 99 -8.25 -7.97 -6.19
C SER A 99 -7.33 -7.61 -7.35
N GLY A 100 -6.29 -8.40 -7.57
CA GLY A 100 -5.41 -8.25 -8.72
C GLY A 100 -4.38 -9.35 -8.80
N THR A 101 -3.34 -9.11 -9.59
CA THR A 101 -2.21 -10.02 -9.79
C THR A 101 -0.92 -9.24 -9.63
N ILE A 102 0.04 -9.82 -8.92
CA ILE A 102 1.42 -9.37 -8.86
C ILE A 102 2.23 -10.31 -9.74
N GLU A 103 2.76 -9.79 -10.85
CA GLU A 103 3.66 -10.54 -11.71
C GLU A 103 5.04 -10.65 -11.05
N GLY A 104 5.60 -11.85 -11.01
CA GLY A 104 6.88 -12.12 -10.37
C GLY A 104 7.72 -13.14 -11.13
N GLU A 105 9.03 -13.14 -10.91
CA GLU A 105 9.96 -14.07 -11.58
C GLU A 105 9.66 -15.55 -11.26
N GLN A 106 9.02 -15.80 -10.12
CA GLN A 106 8.61 -17.14 -9.66
C GLN A 106 7.18 -17.50 -10.09
N GLY A 107 6.54 -16.67 -10.91
CA GLY A 107 5.16 -16.79 -11.34
C GLY A 107 4.24 -15.75 -10.71
N ASP A 108 3.05 -15.67 -11.28
CA ASP A 108 2.02 -14.72 -10.88
C ASP A 108 1.43 -15.06 -9.52
N VAL A 109 1.24 -14.04 -8.69
CA VAL A 109 0.57 -14.15 -7.39
C VAL A 109 -0.74 -13.39 -7.45
N ALA A 110 -1.86 -14.10 -7.38
CA ALA A 110 -3.17 -13.47 -7.27
C ALA A 110 -3.38 -12.96 -5.84
N TRP A 111 -3.97 -11.77 -5.70
CA TRP A 111 -4.32 -11.20 -4.40
C TRP A 111 -5.78 -10.79 -4.31
N THR A 112 -6.37 -10.92 -3.12
CA THR A 112 -7.70 -10.40 -2.79
C THR A 112 -7.71 -9.82 -1.38
N VAL A 113 -8.54 -8.80 -1.13
CA VAL A 113 -8.70 -8.21 0.20
C VAL A 113 -10.10 -8.51 0.74
N THR A 114 -10.17 -9.12 1.92
CA THR A 114 -11.42 -9.43 2.63
C THR A 114 -11.50 -8.67 3.94
N ALA A 115 -12.71 -8.34 4.38
CA ALA A 115 -12.92 -7.61 5.63
C ALA A 115 -12.59 -8.48 6.85
N GLY A 116 -11.93 -7.89 7.85
CA GLY A 116 -11.64 -8.56 9.11
C GLY A 116 -10.51 -9.59 9.02
N LYS A 117 -10.31 -10.35 10.12
CA LYS A 117 -9.43 -11.51 10.17
C LYS A 117 -10.15 -12.71 9.54
N ASP A 118 -9.55 -13.29 8.50
CA ASP A 118 -10.15 -14.38 7.72
C ASP A 118 -9.38 -15.72 7.87
N PHE A 119 -9.09 -16.12 9.12
CA PHE A 119 -8.54 -17.45 9.46
C PHE A 119 -8.45 -17.74 10.97
#